data_AF-A0A9P1NH31-F1
#
_entry.id   AF-A0A9P1NH31-F1
#
_cell.length_a   1.000
_cell.length_b   1.000
_cell.length_c   1.000
_cell.angle_alpha   90.00
_cell.angle_beta   90.00
_cell.angle_gamma   90.00
#
_symmetry.space_group_name_H-M   'P 1'
#
loop_
_entity.id
_entity.type
_entity.pdbx_description
1 polymer ?
#
loop_
_entity_poly.entity_id
_entity_poly.type
_entity_poly.pdbx_seq_one_letter_code
_entity_poly.pdbx_strand_id
1 'polypeptide(L)' 'MGYKGKGEILGRNVEQGSNVAEDVTNAKIVLKKSINGEFILTGYPIK' A
#
# COMPACT_ATOMS: atom_id res chain seq x y z
N MET A 1 -7.24 -2.05 13.20
CA MET A 1 -6.17 -1.06 13.50
C MET A 1 -5.37 -0.87 12.22
N GLY A 2 -5.39 0.33 11.64
CA GLY A 2 -4.58 0.65 10.46
C GLY A 2 -3.22 1.17 10.89
N TYR A 3 -2.17 0.82 10.16
CA TYR A 3 -0.87 1.47 10.31
C TYR A 3 -1.01 2.94 9.85
N LYS A 4 -0.74 3.90 10.74
CA LYS A 4 -0.56 5.31 10.39
C LYS A 4 0.94 5.57 10.34
N GLY A 5 1.50 5.63 9.13
CA GLY A 5 2.89 6.01 8.93
C GLY A 5 3.14 7.42 9.49
N LYS A 6 4.28 7.64 10.14
CA LYS A 6 4.65 8.94 10.73
C LYS A 6 5.21 9.91 9.68
N GLY A 7 4.60 9.95 8.48
CA GLY A 7 5.10 10.73 7.34
C GLY A 7 6.34 10.14 6.66
N GLU A 8 6.75 8.92 7.03
CA GLU A 8 7.82 8.19 6.34
C GLU A 8 7.36 7.75 4.95
N ILE A 9 8.23 7.87 3.94
CA ILE A 9 7.94 7.43 2.57
C ILE A 9 7.84 5.90 2.57
N LEU A 10 6.66 5.39 2.20
CA LEU A 10 6.35 3.96 2.13
C LEU A 10 6.41 3.42 0.70
N GLY A 11 6.40 4.29 -0.31
CA GLY A 11 6.51 3.89 -1.70
C GLY A 11 6.21 5.03 -2.67
N ARG A 12 5.97 4.68 -3.94
CA ARG A 12 5.67 5.63 -5.01
C ARG A 12 4.35 5.33 -5.72
N ASN A 13 3.70 6.37 -6.20
CA ASN A 13 2.52 6.30 -7.06
C ASN A 13 2.78 7.07 -8.38
N VAL A 14 2.19 6.59 -9.47
CA VAL A 14 2.18 7.29 -10.77
C VAL A 14 0.73 7.32 -11.24
N GLU A 15 0.20 8.52 -11.46
CA GLU A 15 -1.15 8.70 -11.98
C GLU A 15 -1.21 8.38 -13.48
N GLN A 16 -2.33 7.81 -13.93
CA GLN A 16 -2.52 7.47 -15.33
C GLN A 16 -2.40 8.72 -16.22
N GLY A 17 -1.54 8.65 -17.24
CA GLY A 17 -1.26 9.79 -18.13
C GLY A 17 -0.14 10.72 -17.65
N SER A 18 0.46 10.43 -16.50
CA SER A 18 1.64 11.13 -15.97
C SER A 18 2.90 10.28 -16.09
N ASN A 19 4.04 10.94 -16.25
CA ASN A 19 5.37 10.35 -16.11
C ASN A 19 6.06 10.75 -14.79
N VAL A 20 5.35 11.44 -13.91
CA VAL A 20 5.85 11.88 -12.59
C VAL A 20 5.53 10.83 -11.55
N ALA A 21 6.54 10.41 -10.79
CA ALA A 21 6.38 9.56 -9.64
C ALA A 21 6.32 10.39 -8.35
N GLU A 22 5.29 10.15 -7.54
CA GLU A 22 5.07 10.84 -6.26
C GLU A 22 5.36 9.90 -5.10
N ASP A 23 6.05 10.41 -4.07
CA ASP A 23 6.27 9.66 -2.83
C ASP A 23 4.98 9.64 -1.99
N VAL A 24 4.61 8.47 -1.46
CA VAL A 24 3.42 8.30 -0.62
C VAL A 24 3.78 7.70 0.73
N THR A 25 3.02 8.09 1.75
CA THR A 25 3.27 7.74 3.16
C THR A 25 2.21 6.82 3.77
N ASN A 26 1.24 6.40 2.94
CA ASN A 26 0.17 5.48 3.32
C ASN A 26 0.23 4.20 2.46
N ALA A 27 -0.33 3.11 2.99
CA ALA A 27 -0.43 1.84 2.29
C ALA A 27 -1.75 1.13 2.62
N LYS A 28 -2.25 0.35 1.66
CA LYS A 28 -3.39 -0.53 1.83
C LYS A 28 -2.93 -1.97 1.82
N ILE A 29 -3.35 -2.74 2.82
CA ILE A 29 -3.17 -4.20 2.86
C ILE A 29 -4.51 -4.87 2.53
N VAL A 30 -4.49 -5.79 1.57
CA VAL A 30 -5.64 -6.62 1.20
C VAL A 30 -5.44 -7.98 1.84
N LEU A 31 -6.44 -8.41 2.61
CA LEU A 31 -6.42 -9.70 3.29
C LEU A 31 -7.34 -10.71 2.59
N LYS A 32 -6.87 -11.96 2.49
CA LYS A 32 -7.67 -13.11 2.04
C LYS A 32 -7.30 -14.31 2.92
N LYS A 33 -8.30 -14.87 3.61
CA LYS A 33 -8.11 -16.05 4.45
C LYS A 33 -7.85 -17.28 3.58
N SER A 34 -6.68 -17.90 3.75
CA SER A 34 -6.33 -19.19 3.18
C SER A 34 -6.77 -20.33 4.10
N ILE A 35 -6.96 -21.53 3.54
CA ILE A 35 -7.23 -22.76 4.31
C ILE A 35 -6.09 -23.09 5.28
N ASN A 36 -4.87 -22.62 4.99
CA ASN A 36 -3.66 -22.86 5.77
C ASN A 36 -3.36 -21.76 6.80
N GLY A 37 -4.30 -20.82 7.00
CA GLY A 37 -4.15 -19.76 8.02
C GLY A 37 -3.32 -18.55 7.59
N GLU A 38 -2.96 -18.44 6.31
CA GLU A 38 -2.38 -17.20 5.75
C GLU A 38 -3.48 -16.17 5.50
N PHE A 39 -3.16 -14.88 5.72
CA PHE A 39 -4.14 -13.79 5.65
C PHE A 39 -3.81 -12.70 4.62
N ILE A 40 -2.56 -12.53 4.19
CA ILE A 40 -2.18 -11.41 3.31
C ILE A 40 -2.29 -11.84 1.85
N LEU A 41 -3.11 -11.13 1.06
CA LEU A 41 -3.19 -11.32 -0.38
C LEU A 41 -2.18 -10.42 -1.12
N THR A 42 -2.16 -9.13 -0.77
CA THR A 42 -1.24 -8.14 -1.34
C THR A 42 -1.23 -6.88 -0.48
N GLY A 43 -0.26 -6.01 -0.70
CA GLY A 43 -0.22 -4.67 -0.15
C GLY A 43 0.36 -3.70 -1.17
N TYR A 44 -0.16 -2.48 -1.22
CA TYR A 44 0.35 -1.46 -2.12
C TYR A 44 0.27 -0.06 -1.50
N PRO A 45 1.22 0.84 -1.83
CA PRO A 45 1.16 2.23 -1.42
C PRO A 45 -0.09 2.92 -1.99
N ILE A 46 -0.67 3.82 -1.21
CA ILE A 46 -1.82 4.64 -1.64
C ILE A 46 -1.54 6.11 -1.38
N LYS A 47 -2.03 6.97 -2.28
CA LYS A 47 -2.10 8.42 -2.07
C LYS A 47 -3.17 8.72 -1.02
#